data_AF-A0A428XKL2-F1
#
_entry.id   AF-A0A428XKL2-F1
#
_cell.length_a   1.000
_cell.length_b   1.000
_cell.length_c   1.000
_cell.angle_alpha   90.00
_cell.angle_beta   90.00
_cell.angle_gamma   90.00
#
_symmetry.space_group_name_H-M   'P 1'
#
loop_
_entity.id
_entity.type
_entity.pdbx_description
1 polymer ?
#
loop_
_entity_poly.entity_id
_entity_poly.type
_entity_poly.pdbx_seq_one_letter_code
_entity_poly.pdbx_strand_id
1 'polypeptide(L)' 'DVVGLYLAPPQNALVLAVDEKSQMQAIDRSAPILPIMPTTPSRMTHDYVRHGTTSLFAAFDIGSGSVIAQHYRRHRH' A
#
# COMPACT_ATOMS: atom_id res chain seq x y z
N ASP A 1 11.60 -26.72 -7.39
CA ASP A 1 11.24 -26.07 -6.11
C ASP A 1 11.30 -24.56 -6.32
N VAL A 2 10.20 -23.85 -6.06
CA VAL A 2 10.09 -22.38 -6.24
C VAL A 2 10.92 -21.65 -5.20
N VAL A 3 11.08 -22.21 -4.00
CA VAL A 3 11.88 -21.60 -2.92
C VAL A 3 13.35 -21.49 -3.31
N GLY A 4 13.85 -22.48 -4.08
CA GLY A 4 15.21 -22.46 -4.62
C GLY A 4 15.53 -21.24 -5.50
N LEU A 5 14.53 -20.65 -6.17
CA LEU A 5 14.72 -19.44 -6.99
C LEU A 5 15.01 -18.18 -6.15
N TYR A 6 14.54 -18.15 -4.90
CA TYR A 6 14.80 -17.04 -3.97
C TYR A 6 16.15 -17.19 -3.27
N LEU A 7 16.56 -18.43 -2.99
CA LEU A 7 17.78 -18.73 -2.22
C LEU A 7 19.04 -18.82 -3.08
N ALA A 8 18.92 -19.35 -4.30
CA ALA A 8 20.02 -19.52 -5.24
C ALA A 8 19.54 -19.26 -6.68
N PRO A 9 19.28 -17.99 -7.03
CA PRO A 9 18.83 -17.64 -8.37
C PRO A 9 19.90 -18.01 -9.42
N PRO A 10 19.49 -18.47 -10.63
CA PRO A 10 20.41 -18.69 -11.74
C PRO A 10 21.23 -17.43 -12.07
N GLN A 11 22.41 -17.61 -12.68
CA GLN A 11 23.26 -16.49 -13.09
C GLN A 11 22.48 -15.51 -13.98
N ASN A 12 22.50 -14.22 -13.62
CA ASN A 12 21.79 -13.14 -14.31
C ASN A 12 20.24 -13.28 -14.33
N ALA A 13 19.65 -14.06 -13.43
CA ALA A 13 18.21 -14.13 -13.29
C ALA A 13 17.66 -12.91 -12.54
N LEU A 14 16.53 -12.39 -13.03
CA LEU A 14 15.72 -11.41 -12.32
C LEU A 14 14.62 -12.15 -11.55
N VAL A 15 14.58 -11.97 -10.23
CA VAL A 15 13.52 -12.56 -9.39
C VAL A 15 12.76 -11.43 -8.72
N LEU A 16 11.47 -11.32 -9.05
CA LEU A 16 10.57 -10.32 -8.51
C LEU A 16 9.47 -10.97 -7.70
N ALA A 17 9.23 -10.48 -6.48
CA ALA A 17 8.00 -10.73 -5.75
C ALA A 17 7.02 -9.58 -6.04
N VAL A 18 5.91 -9.90 -6.71
CA VAL A 18 4.92 -8.90 -7.14
C VAL A 18 3.66 -9.01 -6.28
N ASP A 19 3.14 -7.87 -5.84
CA ASP A 19 1.87 -7.77 -5.13
C ASP A 19 1.01 -6.63 -5.68
N GLU A 20 -0.31 -6.82 -5.62
CA GLU A 20 -1.29 -5.77 -5.88
C GLU A 20 -2.09 -5.49 -4.62
N LYS A 21 -2.08 -4.22 -4.20
CA LYS A 21 -3.05 -3.71 -3.24
C LYS A 21 -4.12 -2.91 -3.97
N SER A 22 -5.23 -3.57 -4.28
CA SER A 22 -6.38 -2.95 -4.95
C SER A 22 -7.24 -2.13 -3.99
N GLN A 23 -8.07 -1.23 -4.56
CA GLN A 23 -9.11 -0.48 -3.85
C GLN A 23 -8.64 0.31 -2.61
N MET A 24 -7.39 0.78 -2.57
CA MET A 24 -6.93 1.69 -1.52
C MET A 24 -7.75 2.98 -1.56
N GLN A 25 -8.44 3.27 -0.47
CA GLN A 25 -9.31 4.43 -0.36
C GLN A 25 -8.54 5.61 0.19
N ALA A 26 -8.69 6.77 -0.47
CA ALA A 26 -8.29 8.04 0.12
C ALA A 26 -9.48 8.55 0.93
N ILE A 27 -9.37 8.44 2.26
CA ILE A 27 -10.38 8.88 3.23
C ILE A 27 -9.83 10.02 4.06
N ASP A 28 -10.68 11.02 4.31
CA ASP A 28 -10.43 12.06 5.29
C ASP A 28 -11.61 12.17 6.25
N ARG A 29 -11.35 12.70 7.45
CA ARG A 29 -12.42 12.97 8.43
C ARG A 29 -13.20 14.20 7.99
N SER A 30 -14.52 14.15 8.17
CA SER A 30 -15.39 15.28 7.85
C SER A 30 -15.13 16.51 8.73
N ALA A 31 -14.58 16.33 9.93
CA ALA A 31 -14.16 17.39 10.82
C ALA A 31 -12.76 17.13 11.38
N PRO A 32 -12.01 18.18 11.76
CA PRO A 32 -10.70 18.04 12.39
C PRO A 32 -10.75 17.25 13.69
N ILE A 33 -9.74 16.41 13.90
CA ILE A 33 -9.54 15.73 15.18
C ILE A 33 -9.11 16.78 16.19
N LEU A 34 -9.88 16.95 17.26
CA LEU A 34 -9.54 17.88 18.33
C LEU A 34 -8.43 17.29 19.21
N PRO A 35 -7.48 18.12 19.68
CA PRO A 35 -6.45 17.69 20.61
C PRO A 35 -7.07 17.18 21.90
N ILE A 36 -6.39 16.22 22.53
CA ILE A 36 -6.77 15.73 23.85
C ILE A 36 -6.51 16.85 24.86
N MET A 37 -7.53 17.20 25.64
CA MET A 37 -7.42 18.17 26.73
C MET A 37 -7.55 17.45 28.07
N PRO A 38 -6.93 17.96 29.15
CA PRO A 38 -7.20 17.45 30.49
C PRO A 38 -8.72 17.39 30.73
N THR A 39 -9.22 16.27 31.26
CA THR A 39 -10.65 15.95 31.48
C THR A 39 -11.52 15.74 30.24
N THR A 40 -11.01 15.91 29.02
CA THR A 40 -11.78 15.71 27.78
C THR A 40 -11.15 14.64 26.87
N PRO A 41 -11.86 13.55 26.57
CA PRO A 41 -11.36 12.52 25.68
C PRO A 41 -11.31 13.00 24.22
N SER A 42 -10.43 12.38 23.42
CA SER A 42 -10.39 12.61 21.97
C SER A 42 -11.75 12.33 21.33
N ARG A 43 -12.15 13.16 20.37
CA ARG A 43 -13.35 12.96 19.55
C ARG A 43 -12.97 12.92 18.09
N MET A 44 -13.57 11.99 17.36
CA MET A 44 -13.50 11.91 15.91
C MET A 44 -14.91 11.75 15.36
N THR A 45 -15.17 12.34 14.21
CA THR A 45 -16.42 12.10 13.49
C THR A 45 -16.45 10.68 12.93
N HIS A 46 -17.64 10.06 12.93
CA HIS A 46 -17.85 8.72 12.38
C HIS A 46 -17.99 8.73 10.86
N ASP A 47 -18.39 9.86 10.29
CA ASP A 47 -18.49 10.11 8.86
C ASP A 47 -17.13 10.52 8.26
N TYR A 48 -17.00 10.28 6.96
CA TYR A 48 -15.76 10.49 6.21
C TYR A 48 -16.06 11.02 4.81
N VAL A 49 -15.10 11.77 4.26
CA VAL A 49 -15.12 12.20 2.86
C VAL A 49 -14.32 11.18 2.04
N ARG A 50 -14.91 10.70 0.95
CA ARG A 50 -14.26 9.73 0.05
C ARG A 50 -13.70 10.47 -1.16
N HIS A 51 -12.39 10.38 -1.36
CA HIS A 51 -11.68 11.01 -2.49
C HIS A 51 -11.43 10.06 -3.67
N GLY A 52 -12.06 8.88 -3.65
CA GLY A 52 -11.92 7.84 -4.65
C GLY A 52 -11.03 6.69 -4.18
N THR A 53 -10.64 5.84 -5.13
CA THR A 53 -9.84 4.64 -4.90
C THR A 53 -8.64 4.61 -5.86
N THR A 54 -7.54 4.02 -5.41
CA THR A 54 -6.38 3.70 -6.26
C THR A 54 -5.95 2.25 -6.03
N SER A 55 -5.36 1.64 -7.05
CA SER A 55 -4.60 0.39 -6.88
C SER A 55 -3.11 0.71 -6.80
N LEU A 56 -2.36 -0.04 -5.98
CA LEU A 56 -0.91 -0.05 -5.96
C LEU A 56 -0.41 -1.39 -6.50
N PHE A 57 0.50 -1.34 -7.46
CA PHE A 57 1.31 -2.47 -7.88
C PHE A 57 2.72 -2.27 -7.37
N ALA A 58 3.28 -3.28 -6.72
CA ALA A 58 4.64 -3.26 -6.22
C ALA A 58 5.38 -4.52 -6.66
N ALA A 59 6.64 -4.35 -7.07
CA ALA A 59 7.57 -5.43 -7.37
C ALA A 59 8.82 -5.25 -6.51
N PHE A 60 9.13 -6.26 -5.70
CA PHE A 60 10.34 -6.33 -4.89
C PHE A 60 11.37 -7.20 -5.58
N ASP A 61 12.52 -6.61 -5.91
CA ASP A 61 13.68 -7.33 -6.42
C ASP A 61 14.48 -7.91 -5.26
N ILE A 62 14.50 -9.24 -5.17
CA ILE A 62 15.15 -9.98 -4.09
C ILE A 62 16.67 -9.86 -4.16
N GLY A 63 17.23 -9.71 -5.37
CA GLY A 63 18.68 -9.63 -5.57
C GLY A 63 19.25 -8.28 -5.15
N SER A 64 18.54 -7.18 -5.43
CA SER A 64 18.99 -5.83 -5.10
C SER A 64 18.39 -5.24 -3.83
N GLY A 65 17.26 -5.78 -3.34
CA GLY A 65 16.48 -5.21 -2.24
C GLY A 65 15.65 -3.97 -2.64
N SER A 66 15.57 -3.65 -3.93
CA SER A 66 14.83 -2.49 -4.42
C SER A 66 13.34 -2.78 -4.58
N VAL A 67 12.50 -1.76 -4.40
CA VAL A 67 11.06 -1.82 -4.66
C VAL A 67 10.71 -0.87 -5.80
N ILE A 68 10.01 -1.40 -6.81
CA ILE A 68 9.41 -0.62 -7.90
C ILE A 68 7.91 -0.59 -7.65
N ALA A 69 7.31 0.60 -7.56
CA ALA A 69 5.90 0.76 -7.20
C ALA A 69 5.20 1.80 -8.08
N GLN A 70 3.96 1.53 -8.46
CA GLN A 70 3.11 2.47 -9.19
C GLN A 70 1.65 2.45 -8.74
N HIS A 71 1.04 3.63 -8.74
CA HIS A 71 -0.37 3.83 -8.44
C HIS A 71 -1.19 3.98 -9.72
N TYR A 72 -2.33 3.31 -9.79
CA TYR A 72 -3.27 3.39 -10.90
C TYR A 72 -4.67 3.76 -10.41
N ARG A 73 -5.24 4.82 -11.00
CA ARG A 73 -6.61 5.30 -10.67
C ARG A 73 -7.71 4.30 -11.02
N ARG A 74 -7.45 3.36 -11.93
CA ARG A 74 -8.47 2.40 -12.40
C ARG A 74 -7.80 1.10 -12.82
N HIS A 75 -8.19 0.00 -12.19
CA HIS A 75 -7.91 -1.34 -12.67
C HIS A 75 -8.88 -1.64 -13.83
N ARG A 76 -8.36 -1.83 -15.06
CA ARG A 76 -9.14 -2.34 -16.19
C ARG A 76 -8.61 -3.75 -16.47
N HIS A 77 -9.48 -4.76 -16.35
CA HIS A 77 -9.23 -6.11 -16.83
C HIS A 77 -9.00 -6.10 -18.35
#